data_AF-A0A359E7U3-F1
#
_entry.id   AF-A0A359E7U3-F1
#
_cell.length_a   1.000
_cell.length_b   1.000
_cell.length_c   1.000
_cell.angle_alpha   90.00
_cell.angle_beta   90.00
_cell.angle_gamma   90.00
#
_symmetry.space_group_name_H-M   'P 1'
#
loop_
_entity.id
_entity.type
_entity.pdbx_description
1 polymer ?
#
loop_
_entity_poly.entity_id
_entity_poly.type
_entity_poly.pdbx_seq_one_letter_code
_entity_poly.pdbx_strand_id
1 'polypeptide(L)'
;DEEMHELMSEIGMCIGIAFQIRDDLFDYGVYDIGKPTRNDIQERKVTLPLIKAFEHASKKESANIRALMKKRKKTSKDVDKIVSFVHESDGMEYAKQSMYDYANGPIEALNKLPDSQAKQDFADLIHFVITRKK
;
A
#
# COMPACT_ATOMS: atom_id res chain seq x y z
N ASP A 1 28.94 -11.20 -8.19
CA ASP A 1 28.17 -12.16 -8.99
C ASP A 1 26.97 -11.39 -9.53
N GLU A 2 26.91 -11.16 -10.83
CA GLU A 2 25.95 -10.25 -11.46
C GLU A 2 24.50 -10.74 -11.27
N GLU A 3 24.27 -12.04 -11.43
CA GLU A 3 22.95 -12.66 -11.23
C GLU A 3 22.45 -12.47 -9.79
N MET A 4 23.36 -12.56 -8.81
CA MET A 4 23.03 -12.34 -7.40
C MET A 4 22.66 -10.86 -7.13
N HIS A 5 23.35 -9.91 -7.77
CA HIS A 5 23.03 -8.49 -7.63
C HIS A 5 21.67 -8.16 -8.25
N GLU A 6 21.37 -8.71 -9.42
CA GLU A 6 20.07 -8.54 -10.09
C GLU A 6 18.94 -9.11 -9.23
N LEU A 7 19.09 -10.35 -8.76
CA LEU A 7 18.12 -11.00 -7.86
C LEU A 7 17.84 -10.17 -6.61
N MET A 8 18.90 -9.68 -5.93
CA MET A 8 18.74 -8.86 -4.73
C MET A 8 18.13 -7.49 -5.03
N SER A 9 18.39 -6.92 -6.21
CA SER A 9 17.79 -5.67 -6.68
C SER A 9 16.28 -5.84 -6.90
N GLU A 10 15.86 -6.90 -7.59
CA GLU A 10 14.45 -7.23 -7.80
C GLU A 10 13.71 -7.46 -6.48
N ILE A 11 14.31 -8.25 -5.59
CA ILE A 11 13.78 -8.48 -4.24
C ILE A 11 13.59 -7.16 -3.50
N GLY A 12 14.62 -6.32 -3.45
CA GLY A 12 14.56 -5.01 -2.79
C GLY A 12 13.48 -4.09 -3.37
N MET A 13 13.34 -4.05 -4.70
CA MET A 13 12.32 -3.25 -5.38
C MET A 13 10.91 -3.72 -5.04
N CYS A 14 10.65 -5.02 -5.11
CA CYS A 14 9.35 -5.59 -4.79
C CYS A 14 8.97 -5.36 -3.31
N ILE A 15 9.90 -5.53 -2.37
CA ILE A 15 9.66 -5.23 -0.95
C ILE A 15 9.36 -3.74 -0.75
N GLY A 16 10.12 -2.86 -1.41
CA GLY A 16 9.92 -1.42 -1.33
C GLY A 16 8.52 -1.00 -1.82
N ILE A 17 8.05 -1.60 -2.91
CA ILE A 17 6.69 -1.39 -3.42
C ILE A 17 5.65 -1.89 -2.41
N ALA A 18 5.80 -3.11 -1.89
CA ALA A 18 4.88 -3.65 -0.89
C ALA A 18 4.82 -2.78 0.38
N PHE A 19 5.98 -2.29 0.86
CA PHE A 19 6.05 -1.38 1.99
C PHE A 19 5.31 -0.07 1.72
N GLN A 20 5.48 0.53 0.54
CA GLN A 20 4.79 1.77 0.19
C GLN A 20 3.26 1.58 0.10
N ILE A 21 2.79 0.51 -0.55
CA ILE A 21 1.35 0.20 -0.61
C ILE A 21 0.78 0.02 0.79
N ARG A 22 1.55 -0.62 1.69
CA ARG A 22 1.15 -0.77 3.09
C ARG A 22 1.05 0.56 3.82
N ASP A 23 2.00 1.47 3.62
CA ASP A 23 1.93 2.82 4.20
C ASP A 23 0.71 3.58 3.64
N ASP A 24 0.43 3.48 2.34
CA ASP A 24 -0.77 4.06 1.72
C ASP A 24 -2.07 3.50 2.32
N LEU A 25 -2.13 2.19 2.64
CA LEU A 25 -3.30 1.55 3.27
C LEU A 25 -3.60 2.13 4.66
N PHE A 26 -2.58 2.59 5.40
CA PHE A 26 -2.80 3.21 6.72
C PHE A 26 -3.55 4.55 6.63
N ASP A 27 -3.45 5.28 5.52
CA ASP A 27 -4.21 6.53 5.34
C ASP A 27 -5.73 6.32 5.20
N TYR A 28 -6.16 5.09 4.91
CA TYR A 28 -7.57 4.70 4.79
C TYR A 28 -8.00 3.72 5.89
N GLY A 29 -7.13 3.37 6.84
CA GLY A 29 -7.45 2.45 7.93
C GLY A 29 -8.57 2.94 8.86
N VAL A 30 -9.34 2.00 9.42
CA VAL A 30 -10.50 2.29 10.30
C VAL A 30 -10.08 2.54 11.75
N TYR A 31 -8.89 2.09 12.14
CA TYR A 31 -8.37 2.21 13.51
C TYR A 31 -7.22 3.21 13.59
N ASP A 32 -7.22 3.99 14.67
CA ASP A 32 -6.23 5.00 14.99
C ASP A 32 -4.93 4.30 15.45
N ILE A 33 -3.94 4.20 14.56
CA ILE A 33 -2.69 3.44 14.79
C ILE A 33 -1.55 4.35 15.26
N GLY A 34 -1.86 5.52 15.84
CA GLY A 34 -0.88 6.39 16.49
C GLY A 34 0.09 7.14 15.57
N LYS A 35 -0.14 7.12 14.24
CA LYS A 35 0.36 8.14 13.30
C LYS A 35 -0.78 9.15 13.06
N PRO A 36 -0.52 10.42 12.70
CA PRO A 36 -1.54 11.28 12.12
C PRO A 36 -2.08 10.62 10.84
N THR A 37 -3.15 9.83 10.96
CA THR A 37 -3.78 9.11 9.86
C THR A 37 -4.40 10.12 8.88
N ARG A 38 -4.37 9.81 7.58
CA ARG A 38 -5.00 10.57 6.48
C ARG A 38 -4.17 11.75 5.95
N ASN A 39 -2.86 11.76 6.19
CA ASN A 39 -1.95 12.80 5.67
C ASN A 39 -1.94 12.81 4.15
N ASP A 40 -1.93 11.64 3.51
CA ASP A 40 -1.90 11.58 2.04
C ASP A 40 -3.17 12.16 1.43
N ILE A 41 -4.31 11.89 2.05
CA ILE A 41 -5.61 12.47 1.64
C ILE A 41 -5.57 14.00 1.83
N GLN A 42 -5.05 14.50 2.95
CA GLN A 42 -4.90 15.93 3.22
C GLN A 42 -3.97 16.61 2.21
N GLU A 43 -2.82 16.00 1.92
CA GLU A 43 -1.81 16.47 0.97
C GLU A 43 -2.22 16.34 -0.50
N ARG A 44 -3.32 15.62 -0.76
CA ARG A 44 -3.91 15.36 -2.09
C ARG A 44 -3.10 14.35 -2.91
N LYS A 45 -2.36 13.47 -2.24
CA LYS A 45 -1.70 12.34 -2.88
C LYS A 45 -2.75 11.36 -3.39
N VAL A 46 -2.51 10.83 -4.56
CA VAL A 46 -3.36 9.83 -5.21
C VAL A 46 -2.61 8.51 -5.12
N THR A 47 -3.10 7.63 -4.24
CA THR A 47 -2.50 6.34 -3.92
C THR A 47 -3.30 5.19 -4.50
N LEU A 48 -2.72 3.98 -4.49
CA LEU A 48 -3.31 2.80 -5.12
C LEU A 48 -4.75 2.48 -4.65
N PRO A 49 -5.10 2.55 -3.35
CA PRO A 49 -6.47 2.30 -2.90
C PRO A 49 -7.50 3.22 -3.57
N LEU A 50 -7.17 4.51 -3.71
CA LEU A 50 -8.04 5.50 -4.32
C LEU A 50 -8.12 5.35 -5.84
N ILE A 51 -7.00 5.04 -6.51
CA ILE A 51 -6.98 4.76 -7.94
C ILE A 51 -7.95 3.63 -8.26
N LYS A 52 -7.87 2.52 -7.49
CA LYS A 52 -8.72 1.37 -7.73
C LYS A 52 -10.18 1.65 -7.43
N ALA A 53 -10.49 2.37 -6.36
CA ALA A 53 -11.86 2.75 -6.03
C ALA A 53 -12.57 3.49 -7.19
N PHE A 54 -11.83 4.25 -8.01
CA PHE A 54 -12.41 4.93 -9.16
C PHE A 54 -12.80 4.01 -10.33
N GLU A 55 -12.27 2.79 -10.44
CA GLU A 55 -12.53 1.93 -11.61
C GLU A 55 -13.99 1.47 -11.71
N HIS A 56 -14.65 1.26 -10.56
CA HIS A 56 -16.03 0.79 -10.49
C HIS A 56 -17.04 1.88 -10.12
N ALA A 57 -16.56 3.10 -9.86
CA ALA A 57 -17.39 4.21 -9.42
C ALA A 57 -18.20 4.83 -10.56
N SER A 58 -19.43 5.25 -10.26
CA SER A 58 -20.23 6.02 -11.22
C SER A 58 -19.55 7.34 -11.59
N LYS A 59 -19.85 7.89 -12.77
CA LYS A 59 -19.28 9.19 -13.21
C LYS A 59 -19.56 10.32 -12.21
N LYS A 60 -20.76 10.33 -11.61
CA LYS A 60 -21.18 11.34 -10.63
C LYS A 60 -20.35 11.25 -9.36
N GLU A 61 -20.16 10.05 -8.85
CA GLU A 61 -19.41 9.78 -7.62
C GLU A 61 -17.92 10.06 -7.83
N SER A 62 -17.37 9.57 -8.94
CA SER A 62 -16.03 9.89 -9.40
C SER A 62 -15.76 11.39 -9.45
N ALA A 63 -16.68 12.17 -10.02
CA ALA A 63 -16.55 13.62 -10.09
C ALA A 63 -16.55 14.27 -8.69
N ASN A 64 -17.44 13.82 -7.80
CA ASN A 64 -17.52 14.31 -6.42
C ASN A 64 -16.23 14.05 -5.64
N ILE A 65 -15.72 12.82 -5.65
CA ILE A 65 -14.49 12.46 -4.93
C ILE A 65 -13.28 13.19 -5.52
N ARG A 66 -13.18 13.32 -6.84
CA ARG A 66 -12.12 14.13 -7.49
C ARG A 66 -12.18 15.59 -7.06
N ALA A 67 -13.37 16.17 -6.91
CA ALA A 67 -13.52 17.54 -6.43
C ALA A 67 -13.06 17.67 -4.97
N LEU A 68 -13.40 16.71 -4.10
CA LEU A 68 -12.91 16.67 -2.72
C LEU A 68 -11.38 16.57 -2.68
N MET A 69 -10.78 15.68 -3.48
CA MET A 69 -9.33 15.53 -3.56
C MET A 69 -8.60 16.80 -3.99
N LYS A 70 -9.20 17.63 -4.87
CA LYS A 70 -8.61 18.93 -5.28
C LYS A 70 -8.69 20.03 -4.22
N LYS A 71 -9.54 19.89 -3.21
CA LYS A 71 -9.73 20.90 -2.16
C LYS A 71 -8.43 21.10 -1.36
N ARG A 72 -7.97 22.35 -1.26
CA ARG A 72 -6.74 22.73 -0.52
C ARG A 72 -6.82 22.48 0.99
N LYS A 73 -8.00 22.68 1.58
CA LYS A 73 -8.26 22.42 3.01
C LYS A 73 -9.45 21.48 3.12
N LYS A 74 -9.22 20.21 3.46
CA LYS A 74 -10.28 19.23 3.68
C LYS A 74 -10.73 19.28 5.13
N THR A 75 -12.03 19.31 5.34
CA THR A 75 -12.62 19.08 6.67
C THR A 75 -12.54 17.60 7.01
N SER A 76 -12.72 17.24 8.29
CA SER A 76 -12.83 15.82 8.70
C SER A 76 -13.89 15.09 7.88
N LYS A 77 -15.06 15.70 7.69
CA LYS A 77 -16.15 15.15 6.87
C LYS A 77 -15.79 14.93 5.41
N ASP A 78 -14.92 15.77 4.83
CA ASP A 78 -14.44 15.56 3.45
C ASP A 78 -13.54 14.34 3.38
N VAL A 79 -12.66 14.17 4.38
CA VAL A 79 -11.78 13.01 4.48
C VAL A 79 -12.58 11.72 4.72
N ASP A 80 -13.55 11.75 5.64
CA ASP A 80 -14.39 10.59 5.93
C ASP A 80 -15.16 10.11 4.69
N LYS A 81 -15.62 11.03 3.83
CA LYS A 81 -16.25 10.68 2.55
C LYS A 81 -15.29 9.99 1.58
N ILE A 82 -14.05 10.46 1.50
CA ILE A 82 -13.03 9.85 0.64
C ILE A 82 -12.67 8.46 1.15
N VAL A 83 -12.50 8.30 2.47
CA VAL A 83 -12.22 7.01 3.09
C VAL A 83 -13.39 6.05 2.84
N SER A 84 -14.63 6.47 3.12
CA SER A 84 -15.82 5.63 2.91
C SER A 84 -15.93 5.17 1.45
N PHE A 85 -15.71 6.08 0.50
CA PHE A 85 -15.70 5.76 -0.92
C PHE A 85 -14.68 4.67 -1.28
N VAL A 86 -13.48 4.71 -0.71
CA VAL A 86 -12.44 3.70 -0.97
C VAL A 86 -12.80 2.33 -0.37
N HIS A 87 -13.42 2.31 0.81
CA HIS A 87 -13.92 1.08 1.44
C HIS A 87 -15.10 0.47 0.69
N GLU A 88 -16.03 1.29 0.22
CA GLU A 88 -17.24 0.85 -0.51
C GLU A 88 -16.95 0.39 -1.94
N SER A 89 -15.78 0.73 -2.49
CA SER A 89 -15.39 0.43 -3.88
C SER A 89 -14.29 -0.64 -4.00
N ASP A 90 -14.12 -1.49 -2.97
CA ASP A 90 -13.10 -2.56 -2.90
C ASP A 90 -11.63 -2.09 -3.07
N GLY A 91 -11.38 -0.77 -2.98
CA GLY A 91 -10.05 -0.20 -3.20
C GLY A 91 -9.04 -0.67 -2.14
N MET A 92 -9.51 -0.87 -0.90
CA MET A 92 -8.71 -1.42 0.20
C MET A 92 -8.26 -2.85 -0.08
N GLU A 93 -9.19 -3.72 -0.46
CA GLU A 93 -8.89 -5.15 -0.64
C GLU A 93 -7.96 -5.35 -1.83
N TYR A 94 -8.17 -4.62 -2.92
CA TYR A 94 -7.28 -4.67 -4.07
C TYR A 94 -5.86 -4.24 -3.74
N ALA A 95 -5.67 -3.10 -3.06
CA ALA A 95 -4.35 -2.62 -2.71
C ALA A 95 -3.65 -3.59 -1.73
N LYS A 96 -4.40 -4.20 -0.82
CA LYS A 96 -3.89 -5.24 0.08
C LYS A 96 -3.46 -6.49 -0.68
N GLN A 97 -4.23 -6.95 -1.66
CA GLN A 97 -3.83 -8.06 -2.52
C GLN A 97 -2.56 -7.72 -3.32
N SER A 98 -2.51 -6.54 -3.94
CA SER A 98 -1.32 -6.08 -4.67
C SER A 98 -0.07 -6.03 -3.78
N MET A 99 -0.21 -5.57 -2.54
CA MET A 99 0.88 -5.60 -1.55
C MET A 99 1.39 -7.03 -1.33
N TYR A 100 0.50 -8.01 -1.17
CA TYR A 100 0.91 -9.42 -1.01
C TYR A 100 1.54 -10.00 -2.27
N ASP A 101 1.05 -9.65 -3.45
CA ASP A 101 1.62 -10.12 -4.72
C ASP A 101 3.07 -9.64 -4.88
N TYR A 102 3.35 -8.37 -4.55
CA TYR A 102 4.71 -7.84 -4.52
C TYR A 102 5.57 -8.41 -3.39
N ALA A 103 4.98 -8.88 -2.30
CA ALA A 103 5.71 -9.45 -1.17
C ALA A 103 6.09 -10.93 -1.36
N ASN A 104 5.21 -11.72 -1.97
CA ASN A 104 5.36 -13.18 -2.06
C ASN A 104 6.44 -13.59 -3.08
N GLY A 105 6.51 -12.91 -4.23
CA GLY A 105 7.53 -13.19 -5.25
C GLY A 105 8.96 -13.15 -4.71
N PRO A 106 9.37 -12.09 -4.00
CA PRO A 106 10.69 -12.00 -3.36
C PRO A 106 11.00 -13.13 -2.38
N ILE A 107 10.02 -13.55 -1.57
CA ILE A 107 10.20 -14.64 -0.60
C ILE A 107 10.50 -15.95 -1.34
N GLU A 108 9.77 -16.24 -2.43
CA GLU A 108 10.05 -17.41 -3.27
C GLU A 108 11.42 -17.31 -3.96
N ALA A 109 11.81 -16.11 -4.38
CA ALA A 109 13.09 -15.86 -5.02
C ALA A 109 14.28 -16.08 -4.07
N LEU A 110 14.14 -15.70 -2.78
CA LEU A 110 15.13 -15.96 -1.74
C LEU A 110 15.39 -17.44 -1.53
N ASN A 111 14.40 -18.32 -1.73
CA ASN A 111 14.59 -19.76 -1.56
C ASN A 111 15.61 -20.36 -2.55
N LYS A 112 15.91 -19.66 -3.66
CA LYS A 112 16.93 -20.06 -4.64
C LYS A 112 18.37 -19.81 -4.15
N LEU A 113 18.54 -18.96 -3.15
CA LEU A 113 19.85 -18.66 -2.57
C LEU A 113 20.31 -19.77 -1.61
N PRO A 114 21.63 -20.01 -1.49
CA PRO A 114 22.18 -20.92 -0.49
C PRO A 114 21.70 -20.57 0.92
N ASP A 115 21.46 -21.59 1.73
CA ASP A 115 21.05 -21.39 3.12
C ASP A 115 22.17 -20.70 3.91
N SER A 116 21.79 -19.64 4.61
CA SER A 116 22.67 -18.85 5.47
C SER A 116 21.83 -18.11 6.51
N GLN A 117 22.46 -17.72 7.62
CA GLN A 117 21.80 -16.89 8.63
C GLN A 117 21.29 -15.58 8.02
N ALA A 118 22.09 -14.95 7.15
CA ALA A 118 21.72 -13.71 6.48
C ALA A 118 20.46 -13.84 5.60
N LYS A 119 20.30 -14.97 4.89
CA LYS A 119 19.08 -15.27 4.12
C LYS A 119 17.86 -15.36 5.04
N GLN A 120 17.99 -16.04 6.18
CA GLN A 120 16.91 -16.19 7.16
C GLN A 120 16.52 -14.84 7.78
N ASP A 121 17.51 -14.08 8.26
CA ASP A 121 17.28 -12.75 8.85
C ASP A 121 16.59 -11.80 7.86
N PHE A 122 16.97 -11.88 6.58
CA PHE A 122 16.35 -11.06 5.54
C PHE A 122 14.92 -11.52 5.20
N ALA A 123 14.65 -12.82 5.13
CA ALA A 123 13.30 -13.34 4.98
C ALA A 123 12.39 -12.92 6.14
N ASP A 124 12.90 -12.97 7.38
CA ASP A 124 12.19 -12.52 8.57
C ASP A 124 11.91 -11.01 8.53
N LEU A 125 12.87 -10.20 8.05
CA LEU A 125 12.66 -8.77 7.84
C LEU A 125 11.54 -8.50 6.83
N ILE A 126 11.50 -9.23 5.73
CA ILE A 126 10.44 -9.11 4.71
C ILE A 126 9.09 -9.47 5.33
N HIS A 127 9.01 -10.61 6.01
CA HIS A 127 7.80 -11.03 6.71
C HIS A 127 7.35 -9.98 7.74
N PHE A 128 8.27 -9.41 8.52
CA PHE A 128 7.95 -8.35 9.47
C PHE A 128 7.39 -7.10 8.77
N VAL A 129 8.02 -6.67 7.68
CA VAL A 129 7.62 -5.50 6.87
C VAL A 129 6.22 -5.65 6.29
N ILE A 130 5.77 -6.87 5.96
CA ILE A 130 4.47 -7.10 5.32
C ILE A 130 3.37 -7.53 6.30
N THR A 131 3.71 -8.28 7.37
CA THR A 131 2.72 -8.88 8.27
C THR A 131 2.45 -8.09 9.54
N ARG A 132 3.33 -7.12 9.90
CA ARG A 132 3.18 -6.35 11.15
C ARG A 132 1.77 -5.74 11.26
N LYS A 133 0.89 -6.36 12.04
CA LYS A 133 -0.22 -5.66 12.68
C LYS A 133 0.42 -4.95 13.85
N LYS A 134 0.46 -3.62 13.86
CA LYS A 134 0.84 -2.91 15.07
C LYS A 134 -0.27 -3.07 16.09
#